data_AF-A0A2Z4L7T0-F1
#
_entry.id   AF-A0A2Z4L7T0-F1
#
_cell.length_a   1.000
_cell.length_b   1.000
_cell.length_c   1.000
_cell.angle_alpha   90.00
_cell.angle_beta   90.00
_cell.angle_gamma   90.00
#
_symmetry.space_group_name_H-M   'P 1'
#
loop_
_entity.id
_entity.type
_entity.pdbx_description
1 polymer ?
#
loop_
_entity_poly.entity_id
_entity_poly.type
_entity_poly.pdbx_seq_one_letter_code
_entity_poly.pdbx_strand_id
1 'polypeptide(L)'
;MDVIIVIIMLVLYLLAMIFVFSSALLTPYIGKKNLITVVVLGLVVGVVAGAFLAAPMVEDLPDVTRTIVEESVAGTDIVELELSTNGNLTEIINNISAIEGVEKVEYTGITFKVDEQFANNDEKARFLSFLNGTNENITSVDEIANDTFYVNMNDQADPQGILDSIYYTFGQQTYTHLKYTSMQANATVKANNITKIISSIGENDAVVLNITGPTEDMINQINKYLPNQFNAVILSGVLGVLVALAGFFVDSIFTLINKFRKKRKTSSDRERIKRKVVPGTENRKTRSRRASKDSIDIFDESFNESPKQTIGSNKRFKQLTADDLKEKKTTTSNDIFEEEKKSKKGFSFNPFKKSSNKNESTKKATKRNTKSNAKTNTKRNAPRVRPKRK
;
A
#
# COMPACT_ATOMS: atom_id res chain seq x y z
N MET A 1 -13.57 -6.20 -10.20
CA MET A 1 -13.58 -5.46 -11.50
C MET A 1 -12.14 -5.07 -11.86
N ASP A 2 -11.90 -4.47 -13.03
CA ASP A 2 -10.55 -3.93 -13.35
C ASP A 2 -10.17 -2.79 -12.38
N VAL A 3 -8.91 -2.75 -11.95
CA VAL A 3 -8.38 -1.81 -10.95
C VAL A 3 -8.62 -0.35 -11.37
N ILE A 4 -8.59 -0.10 -12.69
CA ILE A 4 -8.89 1.20 -13.30
C ILE A 4 -10.31 1.68 -12.96
N ILE A 5 -11.29 0.77 -12.95
CA ILE A 5 -12.70 1.10 -12.64
C ILE A 5 -12.81 1.52 -11.18
N VAL A 6 -12.18 0.79 -10.25
CA VAL A 6 -12.15 1.12 -8.81
C VAL A 6 -11.56 2.52 -8.59
N ILE A 7 -10.48 2.86 -9.29
CA ILE A 7 -9.85 4.20 -9.23
C ILE A 7 -10.79 5.28 -9.78
N ILE A 8 -11.48 5.04 -10.90
CA ILE A 8 -12.45 5.99 -11.47
C ILE A 8 -13.61 6.23 -10.51
N MET A 9 -14.15 5.17 -9.89
CA MET A 9 -15.22 5.27 -8.89
C MET A 9 -14.79 6.07 -7.66
N LEU A 10 -13.55 5.88 -7.18
CA LEU A 10 -12.97 6.66 -6.09
C LEU A 10 -12.84 8.16 -6.45
N VAL A 11 -12.43 8.49 -7.67
CA VAL A 11 -12.34 9.88 -8.15
C VAL A 11 -13.74 10.51 -8.27
N LEU A 12 -14.72 9.79 -8.82
CA LEU A 12 -16.12 10.23 -8.90
C LEU A 12 -16.71 10.45 -7.50
N TYR A 13 -16.38 9.59 -6.54
CA TYR A 13 -16.82 9.71 -5.15
C TYR A 13 -16.26 10.97 -4.48
N LEU A 14 -14.97 11.27 -4.69
CA LEU A 14 -14.36 12.52 -4.23
C LEU A 14 -15.00 13.75 -4.88
N LEU A 15 -15.32 13.70 -6.18
CA LEU A 15 -16.03 14.79 -6.87
C LEU A 15 -17.45 15.00 -6.31
N ALA A 16 -18.18 13.93 -5.99
CA ALA A 16 -19.49 14.01 -5.33
C ALA A 16 -19.38 14.67 -3.94
N MET A 17 -18.36 14.31 -3.14
CA MET A 17 -18.13 14.94 -1.84
C MET A 17 -17.70 16.41 -1.95
N ILE A 18 -16.89 16.78 -2.96
CA ILE A 18 -16.57 18.18 -3.26
C ILE A 18 -17.83 18.95 -3.66
N PHE A 19 -18.73 18.35 -4.45
CA PHE A 19 -20.01 18.96 -4.82
C PHE A 19 -20.90 19.21 -3.58
N VAL A 20 -21.01 18.25 -2.66
CA VAL A 20 -21.70 18.44 -1.37
C VAL A 20 -21.09 19.61 -0.59
N PHE A 21 -19.77 19.66 -0.46
CA PHE A 21 -19.05 20.74 0.21
C PHE A 21 -19.31 22.12 -0.43
N SER A 22 -19.27 22.21 -1.76
CA SER A 22 -19.57 23.44 -2.51
C SER A 22 -21.04 23.88 -2.38
N SER A 23 -21.98 22.94 -2.36
CA SER A 23 -23.40 23.26 -2.13
C SER A 23 -23.64 23.80 -0.71
N ALA A 24 -23.00 23.20 0.29
CA ALA A 24 -23.05 23.62 1.68
C ALA A 24 -22.40 24.98 1.93
N LEU A 25 -21.41 25.37 1.12
CA LEU A 25 -20.76 26.68 1.14
C LEU A 25 -21.66 27.83 0.66
N LEU A 26 -22.64 27.55 -0.21
CA LEU A 26 -23.58 28.56 -0.73
C LEU A 26 -24.72 28.86 0.27
N THR A 27 -25.16 27.85 1.02
CA THR A 27 -26.27 27.96 1.99
C THR A 27 -26.11 28.90 3.21
N PRO A 28 -24.92 29.14 3.84
CA PRO A 28 -24.82 30.01 5.01
C PRO A 28 -25.25 31.47 4.77
N TYR A 29 -25.31 31.93 3.52
CA TYR A 29 -25.83 33.27 3.17
C TYR A 29 -27.31 33.49 3.56
N ILE A 30 -28.09 32.42 3.79
CA ILE A 30 -29.54 32.50 4.08
C ILE A 30 -29.86 32.22 5.57
N GLY A 31 -28.84 31.99 6.40
CA GLY A 31 -28.95 32.04 7.86
C GLY A 31 -29.21 30.70 8.57
N LYS A 32 -29.14 30.75 9.91
CA LYS A 32 -28.97 29.57 10.79
C LYS A 32 -30.08 28.52 10.70
N LYS A 33 -31.28 28.87 10.21
CA LYS A 33 -32.41 27.94 10.05
C LYS A 33 -32.15 26.87 8.97
N ASN A 34 -31.26 27.14 8.01
CA ASN A 34 -30.97 26.23 6.90
C ASN A 34 -29.99 25.10 7.23
N LEU A 35 -29.40 25.08 8.45
CA LEU A 35 -28.44 24.04 8.84
C LEU A 35 -29.03 22.63 8.74
N ILE A 36 -30.30 22.45 9.12
CA ILE A 36 -31.00 21.17 9.01
C ILE A 36 -31.10 20.74 7.54
N THR A 37 -31.46 21.66 6.65
CA THR A 37 -31.56 21.41 5.20
C THR A 37 -30.21 20.99 4.61
N VAL A 38 -29.11 21.61 5.05
CA VAL A 38 -27.74 21.26 4.62
C VAL A 38 -27.33 19.87 5.11
N VAL A 39 -27.66 19.52 6.36
CA VAL A 39 -27.41 18.19 6.92
C VAL A 39 -28.21 17.11 6.17
N VAL A 40 -29.49 17.35 5.89
CA VAL A 40 -30.33 16.41 5.13
C VAL A 40 -29.84 16.27 3.69
N LEU A 41 -29.46 17.36 3.02
CA LEU A 41 -28.87 17.33 1.67
C LEU A 41 -27.58 16.50 1.65
N GLY A 42 -26.67 16.76 2.60
CA GLY A 42 -25.41 16.02 2.74
C GLY A 42 -25.63 14.53 3.02
N LEU A 43 -26.65 14.18 3.81
CA LEU A 43 -27.04 12.79 4.06
C LEU A 43 -27.58 12.12 2.79
N VAL A 44 -28.53 12.75 2.09
CA VAL A 44 -29.14 12.17 0.88
C VAL A 44 -28.10 11.97 -0.22
N VAL A 45 -27.30 13.00 -0.53
CA VAL A 45 -26.23 12.89 -1.54
C VAL A 45 -25.14 11.92 -1.08
N GLY A 46 -24.79 11.89 0.20
CA GLY A 46 -23.85 10.94 0.77
C GLY A 46 -24.31 9.49 0.69
N VAL A 47 -25.60 9.20 0.90
CA VAL A 47 -26.20 7.87 0.73
C VAL A 47 -26.25 7.47 -0.75
N VAL A 48 -26.64 8.38 -1.65
CA VAL A 48 -26.66 8.11 -3.10
C VAL A 48 -25.25 7.87 -3.65
N ALA A 49 -24.28 8.74 -3.35
CA ALA A 49 -22.88 8.53 -3.72
C ALA A 49 -22.31 7.26 -3.04
N GLY A 50 -22.74 6.95 -1.83
CA GLY A 50 -22.40 5.72 -1.13
C GLY A 50 -22.87 4.48 -1.87
N ALA A 51 -24.13 4.45 -2.29
CA ALA A 51 -24.73 3.32 -2.99
C ALA A 51 -24.15 3.10 -4.39
N PHE A 52 -23.94 4.17 -5.17
CA PHE A 52 -23.49 4.05 -6.56
C PHE A 52 -21.98 4.05 -6.75
N LEU A 53 -21.18 4.55 -5.81
CA LEU A 53 -19.73 4.71 -5.97
C LEU A 53 -18.94 3.98 -4.87
N ALA A 54 -19.31 4.16 -3.59
CA ALA A 54 -18.56 3.55 -2.48
C ALA A 54 -18.85 2.05 -2.29
N ALA A 55 -20.09 1.60 -2.48
CA ALA A 55 -20.44 0.18 -2.30
C ALA A 55 -19.78 -0.74 -3.34
N PRO A 56 -19.79 -0.45 -4.66
CA PRO A 56 -19.03 -1.24 -5.64
C PRO A 56 -17.53 -1.21 -5.36
N MET A 57 -16.98 -0.05 -5.00
CA MET A 57 -15.56 0.09 -4.66
C MET A 57 -15.15 -0.78 -3.47
N VAL A 58 -16.01 -0.95 -2.47
CA VAL A 58 -15.73 -1.79 -1.28
C VAL A 58 -15.89 -3.28 -1.57
N GLU A 59 -16.77 -3.66 -2.50
CA GLU A 59 -16.90 -5.03 -3.01
C GLU A 59 -15.68 -5.46 -3.83
N ASP A 60 -15.11 -4.57 -4.65
CA ASP A 60 -13.88 -4.82 -5.42
C ASP A 60 -12.58 -4.65 -4.60
N LEU A 61 -12.65 -4.13 -3.37
CA LEU A 61 -11.45 -3.85 -2.57
C LEU A 61 -10.60 -5.09 -2.23
N PRO A 62 -11.17 -6.28 -1.92
CA PRO A 62 -10.41 -7.50 -1.69
C PRO A 62 -9.45 -7.82 -2.86
N ASP A 63 -9.93 -7.79 -4.10
CA ASP A 63 -9.12 -8.09 -5.30
C ASP A 63 -7.98 -7.08 -5.48
N VAL A 64 -8.28 -5.79 -5.30
CA VAL A 64 -7.25 -4.73 -5.35
C VAL A 64 -6.23 -4.94 -4.22
N THR A 65 -6.68 -5.26 -3.00
CA THR A 65 -5.76 -5.51 -1.88
C THR A 65 -4.90 -6.74 -2.10
N ARG A 66 -5.42 -7.81 -2.71
CA ARG A 66 -4.66 -8.99 -3.14
C ARG A 66 -3.51 -8.60 -4.07
N THR A 67 -3.76 -7.81 -5.12
CA THR A 67 -2.66 -7.36 -6.01
C THR A 67 -1.59 -6.52 -5.31
N ILE A 68 -1.97 -5.67 -4.35
CA ILE A 68 -1.03 -4.83 -3.57
C ILE A 68 -0.24 -5.67 -2.56
N VAL A 69 -0.90 -6.65 -1.93
CA VAL A 69 -0.27 -7.59 -0.98
C VAL A 69 0.73 -8.47 -1.72
N GLU A 70 0.39 -9.00 -2.89
CA GLU A 70 1.31 -9.79 -3.73
C GLU A 70 2.60 -9.03 -4.10
N GLU A 71 2.52 -7.72 -4.38
CA GLU A 71 3.72 -6.91 -4.65
C GLU A 71 4.58 -6.66 -3.39
N SER A 72 3.97 -6.68 -2.21
CA SER A 72 4.58 -6.30 -0.92
C SER A 72 5.05 -7.48 -0.06
N VAL A 73 4.47 -8.68 -0.22
CA VAL A 73 4.78 -9.86 0.59
C VAL A 73 5.97 -10.62 0.00
N ALA A 74 6.98 -10.84 0.84
CA ALA A 74 8.09 -11.73 0.56
C ALA A 74 7.91 -13.05 1.33
N GLY A 75 7.86 -14.17 0.61
CA GLY A 75 7.68 -15.49 1.18
C GLY A 75 7.23 -16.50 0.13
N THR A 76 6.86 -17.68 0.60
CA THR A 76 6.20 -18.73 -0.18
C THR A 76 4.85 -19.06 0.45
N ASP A 77 3.86 -19.28 -0.40
CA ASP A 77 2.55 -19.83 -0.04
C ASP A 77 2.48 -21.29 -0.54
N ILE A 78 1.61 -22.09 0.07
CA ILE A 78 1.31 -23.47 -0.35
C ILE A 78 -0.06 -23.45 -1.03
N VAL A 79 -0.10 -23.93 -2.26
CA VAL A 79 -1.33 -24.11 -3.04
C VAL A 79 -1.65 -25.60 -3.06
N GLU A 80 -2.79 -25.99 -2.49
CA GLU A 80 -3.32 -27.34 -2.54
C GLU A 80 -4.04 -27.55 -3.88
N LEU A 81 -3.64 -28.59 -4.61
CA LEU A 81 -4.07 -28.89 -5.97
C LEU A 81 -4.71 -30.28 -6.04
N GLU A 82 -5.81 -30.40 -6.79
CA GLU A 82 -6.32 -31.67 -7.30
C GLU A 82 -5.97 -31.77 -8.78
N LEU A 83 -5.22 -32.82 -9.15
CA LEU A 83 -4.70 -33.04 -10.49
C LEU A 83 -5.55 -34.07 -11.25
N SER A 84 -5.89 -33.75 -12.50
CA SER A 84 -6.66 -34.62 -13.38
C SER A 84 -5.89 -35.87 -13.76
N THR A 85 -6.44 -37.04 -13.44
CA THR A 85 -5.91 -38.37 -13.79
C THR A 85 -6.34 -38.87 -15.18
N ASN A 86 -7.06 -38.03 -15.94
CA ASN A 86 -7.41 -38.29 -17.34
C ASN A 86 -6.25 -37.96 -18.30
N GLY A 87 -5.32 -37.11 -17.86
CA GLY A 87 -4.11 -36.75 -18.60
C GLY A 87 -2.88 -37.50 -18.10
N ASN A 88 -1.70 -37.12 -18.61
CA ASN A 88 -0.42 -37.62 -18.12
C ASN A 88 -0.03 -36.86 -16.84
N LEU A 89 -0.12 -37.51 -15.69
CA LEU A 89 0.16 -36.89 -14.38
C LEU A 89 1.59 -36.34 -14.29
N THR A 90 2.55 -37.06 -14.87
CA THR A 90 3.96 -36.68 -14.83
C THR A 90 4.23 -35.46 -15.73
N GLU A 91 3.51 -35.33 -16.86
CA GLU A 91 3.53 -34.12 -17.69
C GLU A 91 2.88 -32.93 -16.98
N ILE A 92 1.72 -33.11 -16.36
CA ILE A 92 1.02 -32.07 -15.57
C ILE A 92 1.92 -31.53 -14.45
N ILE A 93 2.54 -32.41 -13.66
CA ILE A 93 3.48 -32.00 -12.60
C ILE A 93 4.70 -31.26 -13.18
N ASN A 94 5.28 -31.76 -14.28
CA ASN A 94 6.42 -31.11 -14.91
C ASN A 94 6.06 -29.70 -15.41
N ASN A 95 4.90 -29.54 -16.06
CA ASN A 95 4.42 -28.24 -16.53
C ASN A 95 4.18 -27.27 -15.37
N ILE A 96 3.52 -27.72 -14.30
CA ILE A 96 3.32 -26.91 -13.08
C ILE A 96 4.67 -26.51 -12.46
N SER A 97 5.62 -27.44 -12.36
CA SER A 97 6.97 -27.17 -11.80
C SER A 97 7.79 -26.19 -12.65
N ALA A 98 7.47 -26.05 -13.93
CA ALA A 98 8.13 -25.13 -14.86
C ALA A 98 7.55 -23.70 -14.84
N ILE A 99 6.41 -23.46 -14.19
CA ILE A 99 5.81 -22.12 -14.07
C ILE A 99 6.75 -21.20 -13.28
N GLU A 100 7.04 -20.00 -13.83
CA GLU A 100 7.89 -19.02 -13.15
C GLU A 100 7.27 -18.58 -11.82
N GLY A 101 7.88 -19.04 -10.71
CA GLY A 101 7.44 -18.71 -9.36
C GLY A 101 7.06 -19.94 -8.53
N VAL A 102 6.86 -21.10 -9.13
CA VAL A 102 6.77 -22.39 -8.42
C VAL A 102 8.18 -22.78 -7.97
N GLU A 103 8.34 -23.19 -6.71
CA GLU A 103 9.64 -23.62 -6.14
C GLU A 103 9.71 -25.14 -5.92
N LYS A 104 8.59 -25.76 -5.57
CA LYS A 104 8.47 -27.22 -5.38
C LYS A 104 7.03 -27.67 -5.60
N VAL A 105 6.85 -28.84 -6.20
CA VAL A 105 5.57 -29.58 -6.17
C VAL A 105 5.81 -30.85 -5.36
N GLU A 106 4.99 -31.07 -4.34
CA GLU A 106 4.97 -32.27 -3.50
C GLU A 106 3.68 -33.04 -3.76
N TYR A 107 3.73 -34.37 -3.75
CA TYR A 107 2.57 -35.25 -3.88
C TYR A 107 2.85 -36.52 -3.07
N THR A 108 1.81 -37.09 -2.47
CA THR A 108 1.95 -38.18 -1.48
C THR A 108 1.20 -39.46 -1.85
N GLY A 109 0.28 -39.40 -2.80
CA GLY A 109 -0.54 -40.55 -3.17
C GLY A 109 -1.67 -40.24 -4.15
N ILE A 110 -2.25 -41.30 -4.71
CA ILE A 110 -3.41 -41.25 -5.60
C ILE A 110 -4.63 -41.80 -4.86
N THR A 111 -5.72 -41.05 -4.88
CA THR A 111 -7.03 -41.50 -4.42
C THR A 111 -7.74 -42.23 -5.56
N PHE A 112 -8.37 -43.36 -5.27
CA PHE A 112 -9.27 -44.02 -6.21
C PHE A 112 -10.56 -44.45 -5.52
N LYS A 113 -11.68 -44.45 -6.25
CA LYS A 113 -12.98 -44.87 -5.74
C LYS A 113 -13.61 -45.93 -6.63
N VAL A 114 -14.19 -46.95 -6.00
CA VAL A 114 -14.92 -48.03 -6.70
C VAL A 114 -16.41 -47.68 -6.78
N ASP A 115 -17.08 -48.09 -7.86
CA ASP A 115 -18.53 -47.89 -8.03
C ASP A 115 -19.38 -48.84 -7.19
N GLU A 116 -18.86 -50.05 -6.94
CA GLU A 116 -19.54 -51.14 -6.23
C GLU A 116 -18.62 -51.74 -5.16
N GLN A 117 -19.21 -52.27 -4.10
CA GLN A 117 -18.47 -52.97 -3.05
C GLN A 117 -17.92 -54.30 -3.57
N PHE A 118 -16.68 -54.64 -3.17
CA PHE A 118 -16.12 -55.98 -3.38
C PHE A 118 -17.07 -57.05 -2.82
N ALA A 119 -17.23 -58.18 -3.53
CA ALA A 119 -18.24 -59.17 -3.17
C ALA A 119 -17.97 -59.84 -1.81
N ASN A 120 -16.73 -59.81 -1.34
CA ASN A 120 -16.33 -60.16 0.02
C ASN A 120 -14.98 -59.53 0.41
N ASN A 121 -14.66 -59.60 1.71
CA ASN A 121 -13.40 -59.06 2.26
C ASN A 121 -12.15 -59.77 1.74
N ASP A 122 -12.23 -61.05 1.37
CA ASP A 122 -11.07 -61.80 0.84
C ASP A 122 -10.70 -61.35 -0.57
N GLU A 123 -11.69 -61.04 -1.42
CA GLU A 123 -11.47 -60.44 -2.74
C GLU A 123 -10.82 -59.07 -2.62
N LYS A 124 -11.36 -58.21 -1.74
CA LYS A 124 -10.78 -56.90 -1.41
C LYS A 124 -9.32 -57.03 -0.92
N ALA A 125 -9.05 -57.93 0.02
CA ALA A 125 -7.70 -58.15 0.55
C ALA A 125 -6.73 -58.66 -0.53
N ARG A 126 -7.18 -59.55 -1.43
CA ARG A 126 -6.39 -60.00 -2.59
C ARG A 126 -6.11 -58.85 -3.56
N PHE A 127 -7.14 -58.07 -3.93
CA PHE A 127 -7.00 -56.92 -4.82
C PHE A 127 -5.98 -55.92 -4.29
N LEU A 128 -6.08 -55.53 -3.01
CA LEU A 128 -5.15 -54.60 -2.37
C LEU A 128 -3.72 -55.18 -2.29
N SER A 129 -3.59 -56.49 -2.01
CA SER A 129 -2.29 -57.17 -2.02
C SER A 129 -1.66 -57.25 -3.41
N PHE A 130 -2.46 -57.41 -4.47
CA PHE A 130 -1.97 -57.37 -5.86
C PHE A 130 -1.58 -55.96 -6.27
N LEU A 131 -2.38 -54.94 -5.94
CA LEU A 131 -2.06 -53.55 -6.23
C LEU A 131 -0.72 -53.15 -5.59
N ASN A 132 -0.54 -53.44 -4.29
CA ASN A 132 0.71 -53.17 -3.56
C ASN A 132 1.92 -53.97 -4.11
N GLY A 133 1.67 -55.13 -4.73
CA GLY A 133 2.70 -55.94 -5.40
C GLY A 133 2.97 -55.58 -6.87
N THR A 134 2.19 -54.68 -7.47
CA THR A 134 2.30 -54.33 -8.90
C THR A 134 3.37 -53.26 -9.15
N ASN A 135 3.67 -52.41 -8.16
CA ASN A 135 4.68 -51.36 -8.27
C ASN A 135 5.41 -51.16 -6.93
N GLU A 136 6.74 -51.33 -6.95
CA GLU A 136 7.62 -51.22 -5.76
C GLU A 136 7.62 -49.83 -5.10
N ASN A 137 7.06 -48.82 -5.77
CA ASN A 137 6.94 -47.46 -5.23
C ASN A 137 5.65 -47.19 -4.45
N ILE A 138 4.71 -48.14 -4.44
CA ILE A 138 3.54 -48.10 -3.56
C ILE A 138 3.98 -48.56 -2.17
N THR A 139 3.67 -47.77 -1.14
CA THR A 139 4.10 -48.05 0.24
C THR A 139 2.99 -48.68 1.08
N SER A 140 1.76 -48.21 0.91
CA SER A 140 0.54 -48.81 1.46
C SER A 140 -0.69 -48.38 0.64
N VAL A 141 -1.78 -49.13 0.80
CA VAL A 141 -3.10 -48.73 0.29
C VAL A 141 -4.07 -48.69 1.46
N ASP A 142 -4.49 -47.49 1.84
CA ASP A 142 -5.36 -47.24 2.99
C ASP A 142 -6.81 -47.01 2.53
N GLU A 143 -7.79 -47.44 3.32
CA GLU A 143 -9.19 -47.13 3.07
C GLU A 143 -9.61 -45.88 3.87
N ILE A 144 -10.05 -44.83 3.16
CA ILE A 144 -10.46 -43.57 3.81
C ILE A 144 -11.92 -43.68 4.27
N ALA A 145 -12.84 -43.87 3.31
CA ALA A 145 -14.28 -43.94 3.56
C ALA A 145 -15.04 -44.39 2.30
N ASN A 146 -16.16 -45.10 2.48
CA ASN A 146 -17.16 -45.38 1.44
C ASN A 146 -16.54 -45.87 0.11
N ASP A 147 -15.75 -46.95 0.17
CA ASP A 147 -15.12 -47.59 -1.00
C ASP A 147 -14.14 -46.66 -1.76
N THR A 148 -13.57 -45.70 -1.02
CA THR A 148 -12.53 -44.76 -1.48
C THR A 148 -11.23 -45.11 -0.79
N PHE A 149 -10.20 -45.37 -1.60
CA PHE A 149 -8.89 -45.86 -1.20
C PHE A 149 -7.82 -44.84 -1.55
N TYR A 150 -6.74 -44.84 -0.78
CA TYR A 150 -5.59 -43.97 -0.93
C TYR A 150 -4.33 -44.79 -1.10
N VAL A 151 -3.67 -44.63 -2.25
CA VAL A 151 -2.42 -45.32 -2.59
C VAL A 151 -1.27 -44.39 -2.21
N ASN A 152 -0.63 -44.66 -1.07
CA ASN A 152 0.56 -43.92 -0.64
C ASN A 152 1.74 -44.29 -1.53
N MET A 153 2.58 -43.29 -1.86
CA MET A 153 3.76 -43.47 -2.71
C MET A 153 5.03 -42.89 -2.09
N ASN A 154 6.19 -43.34 -2.56
CA ASN A 154 7.49 -42.76 -2.19
C ASN A 154 7.66 -41.33 -2.76
N ASP A 155 8.38 -40.45 -2.04
CA ASP A 155 8.71 -39.04 -2.40
C ASP A 155 9.44 -38.81 -3.75
N GLN A 156 9.70 -39.88 -4.52
CA GLN A 156 10.40 -39.90 -5.80
C GLN A 156 9.71 -40.81 -6.83
N ALA A 157 8.52 -41.33 -6.52
CA ALA A 157 7.78 -42.24 -7.39
C ALA A 157 7.32 -41.52 -8.67
N ASP A 158 7.29 -42.22 -9.80
CA ASP A 158 6.58 -41.74 -10.98
C ASP A 158 5.07 -41.93 -10.78
N PRO A 159 4.27 -40.85 -10.69
CA PRO A 159 2.85 -40.97 -10.37
C PRO A 159 2.06 -41.58 -11.53
N GLN A 160 2.50 -41.40 -12.78
CA GLN A 160 1.89 -42.07 -13.93
C GLN A 160 2.04 -43.59 -13.83
N GLY A 161 3.23 -44.12 -13.55
CA GLY A 161 3.45 -45.54 -13.35
C GLY A 161 2.64 -46.16 -12.20
N ILE A 162 2.29 -45.37 -11.17
CA ILE A 162 1.37 -45.82 -10.11
C ILE A 162 -0.08 -45.82 -10.62
N LEU A 163 -0.51 -44.77 -11.32
CA LEU A 163 -1.83 -44.70 -11.93
C LEU A 163 -2.08 -45.86 -12.92
N ASP A 164 -1.10 -46.15 -13.76
CA ASP A 164 -1.12 -47.29 -14.71
C ASP A 164 -1.22 -48.63 -13.96
N SER A 165 -0.58 -48.74 -12.79
CA SER A 165 -0.65 -49.94 -11.92
C SER A 165 -2.04 -50.12 -11.30
N ILE A 166 -2.71 -49.03 -10.93
CA ILE A 166 -4.11 -49.04 -10.48
C ILE A 166 -5.00 -49.53 -11.62
N TYR A 167 -4.93 -48.91 -12.80
CA TYR A 167 -5.73 -49.32 -13.97
C TYR A 167 -5.48 -50.77 -14.40
N TYR A 168 -4.22 -51.22 -14.40
CA TYR A 168 -3.86 -52.61 -14.68
C TYR A 168 -4.48 -53.58 -13.67
N THR A 169 -4.44 -53.25 -12.37
CA THR A 169 -5.02 -54.11 -11.33
C THR A 169 -6.54 -54.21 -11.49
N PHE A 170 -7.24 -53.11 -11.78
CA PHE A 170 -8.67 -53.12 -12.11
C PHE A 170 -8.98 -53.95 -13.37
N GLY A 171 -8.14 -53.87 -14.40
CA GLY A 171 -8.33 -54.62 -15.64
C GLY A 171 -8.05 -56.14 -15.56
N GLN A 172 -7.43 -56.63 -14.46
CA GLN A 172 -6.97 -58.03 -14.36
C GLN A 172 -7.42 -58.78 -13.09
N GLN A 173 -7.69 -58.09 -11.97
CA GLN A 173 -7.84 -58.72 -10.65
C GLN A 173 -9.22 -58.57 -10.01
N THR A 174 -10.17 -57.86 -10.63
CA THR A 174 -11.53 -57.70 -10.09
C THR A 174 -12.55 -57.49 -11.22
N TYR A 175 -13.82 -57.76 -10.90
CA TYR A 175 -14.97 -57.39 -11.75
C TYR A 175 -15.60 -56.04 -11.33
N THR A 176 -15.11 -55.43 -10.24
CA THR A 176 -15.58 -54.12 -9.80
C THR A 176 -15.07 -53.00 -10.70
N HIS A 177 -15.89 -51.96 -10.88
CA HIS A 177 -15.55 -50.84 -11.75
C HIS A 177 -14.98 -49.65 -10.97
N LEU A 178 -13.95 -49.04 -11.54
CA LEU A 178 -13.36 -47.81 -11.03
C LEU A 178 -14.26 -46.62 -11.39
N LYS A 179 -14.75 -45.90 -10.38
CA LYS A 179 -15.60 -44.71 -10.52
C LYS A 179 -14.80 -43.46 -10.90
N TYR A 180 -13.74 -43.20 -10.16
CA TYR A 180 -12.80 -42.11 -10.42
C TYR A 180 -11.45 -42.38 -9.77
N THR A 181 -10.43 -41.70 -10.28
CA THR A 181 -9.13 -41.48 -9.66
C THR A 181 -8.92 -39.97 -9.49
N SER A 182 -8.20 -39.54 -8.47
CA SER A 182 -7.68 -38.16 -8.37
C SER A 182 -6.39 -38.13 -7.58
N MET A 183 -5.50 -37.18 -7.89
CA MET A 183 -4.22 -37.02 -7.18
C MET A 183 -4.18 -35.66 -6.50
N GLN A 184 -3.81 -35.64 -5.22
CA GLN A 184 -3.60 -34.39 -4.47
C GLN A 184 -2.12 -34.04 -4.46
N ALA A 185 -1.82 -32.78 -4.71
CA ALA A 185 -0.47 -32.23 -4.75
C ALA A 185 -0.41 -30.84 -4.10
N ASN A 186 0.72 -30.53 -3.46
CA ASN A 186 0.98 -29.25 -2.82
C ASN A 186 2.08 -28.51 -3.60
N ALA A 187 1.73 -27.40 -4.25
CA ALA A 187 2.70 -26.53 -4.90
C ALA A 187 3.16 -25.45 -3.92
N THR A 188 4.44 -25.46 -3.56
CA THR A 188 5.11 -24.33 -2.91
C THR A 188 5.39 -23.27 -3.97
N VAL A 189 4.75 -22.11 -3.85
CA VAL A 189 4.83 -21.02 -4.83
C VAL A 189 5.27 -19.72 -4.17
N LYS A 190 5.89 -18.81 -4.91
CA LYS A 190 6.23 -17.47 -4.42
C LYS A 190 4.97 -16.64 -4.22
N ALA A 191 4.90 -15.96 -3.08
CA ALA A 191 3.84 -15.01 -2.75
C ALA A 191 3.69 -13.89 -3.81
N ASN A 192 4.81 -13.47 -4.41
CA ASN A 192 4.83 -12.40 -5.40
C ASN A 192 4.32 -12.89 -6.77
N ASN A 193 3.10 -12.45 -7.13
CA ASN A 193 2.28 -12.88 -8.28
C ASN A 193 1.55 -14.23 -8.10
N ILE A 194 1.19 -14.65 -6.88
CA ILE A 194 0.48 -15.93 -6.69
C ILE A 194 -0.78 -16.05 -7.56
N THR A 195 -1.53 -14.97 -7.80
CA THR A 195 -2.72 -15.02 -8.67
C THR A 195 -2.39 -15.41 -10.12
N LYS A 196 -1.24 -14.98 -10.66
CA LYS A 196 -0.79 -15.39 -12.00
C LYS A 196 -0.33 -16.84 -12.03
N ILE A 197 0.34 -17.29 -10.96
CA ILE A 197 0.78 -18.68 -10.82
C ILE A 197 -0.45 -19.60 -10.76
N ILE A 198 -1.46 -19.24 -9.96
CA ILE A 198 -2.75 -19.95 -9.88
C ILE A 198 -3.44 -20.04 -11.24
N SER A 199 -3.54 -18.92 -12.00
CA SER A 199 -4.15 -18.97 -13.34
C SER A 199 -3.39 -19.90 -14.28
N SER A 200 -2.05 -19.87 -14.25
CA SER A 200 -1.22 -20.76 -15.07
C SER A 200 -1.30 -22.22 -14.64
N ILE A 201 -1.52 -22.51 -13.35
CA ILE A 201 -1.79 -23.88 -12.86
C ILE A 201 -3.15 -24.35 -13.40
N GLY A 202 -4.18 -23.51 -13.36
CA GLY A 202 -5.52 -23.82 -13.89
C GLY A 202 -5.56 -24.14 -15.39
N GLU A 203 -4.60 -23.63 -16.17
CA GLU A 203 -4.42 -23.95 -17.60
C GLU A 203 -3.80 -25.36 -17.85
N ASN A 204 -3.30 -26.03 -16.81
CA ASN A 204 -2.61 -27.34 -16.89
C ASN A 204 -3.42 -28.49 -16.26
N ASP A 205 -4.75 -28.52 -16.45
CA ASP A 205 -5.67 -29.56 -15.94
C ASP A 205 -5.56 -29.82 -14.41
N ALA A 206 -5.26 -28.76 -13.65
CA ALA A 206 -5.14 -28.76 -12.20
C ALA A 206 -6.15 -27.81 -11.55
N VAL A 207 -6.89 -28.29 -10.55
CA VAL A 207 -7.87 -27.52 -9.80
C VAL A 207 -7.24 -27.06 -8.49
N VAL A 208 -7.29 -25.76 -8.20
CA VAL A 208 -6.87 -25.23 -6.89
C VAL A 208 -7.97 -25.48 -5.87
N LEU A 209 -7.66 -26.25 -4.83
CA LEU A 209 -8.56 -26.52 -3.71
C LEU A 209 -8.47 -25.43 -2.64
N ASN A 210 -7.26 -25.05 -2.27
CA ASN A 210 -6.99 -24.16 -1.13
C ASN A 210 -5.63 -23.46 -1.29
N ILE A 211 -5.44 -22.36 -0.58
CA ILE A 211 -4.20 -21.56 -0.57
C ILE A 211 -3.90 -21.23 0.89
N THR A 212 -2.71 -21.57 1.36
CA THR A 212 -2.28 -21.27 2.74
C THR A 212 -0.91 -20.60 2.75
N GLY A 213 -0.79 -19.47 3.44
CA GLY A 213 0.48 -18.76 3.56
C GLY A 213 0.35 -17.26 3.88
N PRO A 214 1.48 -16.54 3.97
CA PRO A 214 1.54 -15.14 4.36
C PRO A 214 0.69 -14.19 3.49
N THR A 215 0.49 -14.51 2.20
CA THR A 215 -0.34 -13.67 1.31
C THR A 215 -1.80 -13.75 1.72
N GLU A 216 -2.31 -14.98 1.90
CA GLU A 216 -3.70 -15.25 2.28
C GLU A 216 -3.99 -14.82 3.72
N ASP A 217 -3.03 -14.96 4.64
CA ASP A 217 -3.12 -14.41 6.01
C ASP A 217 -3.27 -12.89 6.02
N MET A 218 -2.56 -12.18 5.13
CA MET A 218 -2.61 -10.72 5.05
C MET A 218 -3.90 -10.24 4.36
N ILE A 219 -4.37 -10.95 3.33
CA ILE A 219 -5.69 -10.72 2.70
C ILE A 219 -6.81 -10.92 3.71
N ASN A 220 -6.81 -12.02 4.46
CA ASN A 220 -7.83 -12.30 5.48
C ASN A 220 -7.82 -11.27 6.63
N GLN A 221 -6.64 -10.76 7.02
CA GLN A 221 -6.54 -9.65 7.95
C GLN A 221 -7.16 -8.36 7.39
N ILE A 222 -6.93 -8.03 6.12
CA ILE A 222 -7.51 -6.83 5.48
C ILE A 222 -9.03 -6.98 5.35
N ASN A 223 -9.50 -8.11 4.81
CA ASN A 223 -10.93 -8.42 4.62
C ASN A 223 -11.73 -8.31 5.93
N LYS A 224 -11.14 -8.70 7.06
CA LYS A 224 -11.77 -8.58 8.39
C LYS A 224 -12.07 -7.12 8.81
N TYR A 225 -11.36 -6.13 8.26
CA TYR A 225 -11.60 -4.71 8.53
C TYR A 225 -12.40 -4.00 7.43
N LEU A 226 -12.73 -4.67 6.33
CA LEU A 226 -13.58 -4.08 5.29
C LEU A 226 -15.03 -3.99 5.78
N PRO A 227 -15.68 -2.82 5.70
CA PRO A 227 -17.10 -2.72 6.02
C PRO A 227 -17.93 -3.45 4.97
N ASN A 228 -18.96 -4.18 5.40
CA ASN A 228 -19.95 -4.74 4.47
C ASN A 228 -20.58 -3.61 3.60
N GLN A 229 -21.00 -3.89 2.36
CA GLN A 229 -21.56 -2.92 1.41
C GLN A 229 -22.58 -1.96 2.06
N PHE A 230 -23.54 -2.49 2.82
CA PHE A 230 -24.55 -1.69 3.53
C PHE A 230 -23.93 -0.73 4.57
N ASN A 231 -22.89 -1.18 5.29
CA ASN A 231 -22.14 -0.35 6.21
C ASN A 231 -21.32 0.73 5.48
N ALA A 232 -20.80 0.43 4.28
CA ALA A 232 -20.13 1.42 3.43
C ALA A 232 -21.08 2.53 2.98
N VAL A 233 -22.33 2.20 2.59
CA VAL A 233 -23.37 3.20 2.27
C VAL A 233 -23.71 4.06 3.48
N ILE A 234 -23.89 3.47 4.67
CA ILE A 234 -24.18 4.22 5.90
C ILE A 234 -23.00 5.14 6.28
N LEU A 235 -21.77 4.61 6.25
CA LEU A 235 -20.56 5.39 6.52
C LEU A 235 -20.42 6.57 5.53
N SER A 236 -20.72 6.35 4.25
CA SER A 236 -20.74 7.39 3.22
C SER A 236 -21.82 8.46 3.50
N GLY A 237 -23.02 8.07 3.95
CA GLY A 237 -24.06 9.00 4.39
C GLY A 237 -23.61 9.89 5.56
N VAL A 238 -22.98 9.28 6.58
CA VAL A 238 -22.39 10.01 7.72
C VAL A 238 -21.24 10.92 7.27
N LEU A 239 -20.39 10.46 6.34
CA LEU A 239 -19.30 11.25 5.79
C LEU A 239 -19.84 12.46 5.00
N GLY A 240 -20.91 12.29 4.22
CA GLY A 240 -21.62 13.36 3.53
C GLY A 240 -22.17 14.43 4.47
N VAL A 241 -22.71 14.04 5.63
CA VAL A 241 -23.11 14.97 6.70
C VAL A 241 -21.90 15.73 7.26
N LEU A 242 -20.78 15.06 7.53
CA LEU A 242 -19.57 15.71 8.04
C LEU A 242 -18.99 16.70 7.02
N VAL A 243 -18.98 16.35 5.73
CA VAL A 243 -18.52 17.20 4.63
C VAL A 243 -19.46 18.41 4.45
N ALA A 244 -20.77 18.22 4.54
CA ALA A 244 -21.74 19.31 4.48
C ALA A 244 -21.62 20.26 5.69
N LEU A 245 -21.42 19.74 6.91
CA LEU A 245 -21.15 20.55 8.09
C LEU A 245 -19.82 21.31 7.97
N ALA A 246 -18.77 20.67 7.45
CA ALA A 246 -17.50 21.33 7.17
C ALA A 246 -17.68 22.49 6.18
N GLY A 247 -18.45 22.29 5.11
CA GLY A 247 -18.82 23.31 4.12
C GLY A 247 -19.62 24.48 4.71
N PHE A 248 -20.59 24.21 5.57
CA PHE A 248 -21.40 25.24 6.23
C PHE A 248 -20.57 26.11 7.20
N PHE A 249 -19.60 25.51 7.90
CA PHE A 249 -18.78 26.19 8.90
C PHE A 249 -17.41 26.68 8.39
N VAL A 250 -17.16 26.70 7.07
CA VAL A 250 -15.85 27.07 6.48
C VAL A 250 -15.27 28.37 7.05
N ASP A 251 -16.04 29.46 7.14
CA ASP A 251 -15.55 30.73 7.71
C ASP A 251 -15.20 30.62 9.20
N SER A 252 -15.97 29.86 9.96
CA SER A 252 -15.69 29.61 11.38
C SER A 252 -14.43 28.77 11.53
N ILE A 253 -14.24 27.77 10.67
CA ILE A 253 -13.05 26.91 10.61
C ILE A 253 -11.81 27.71 10.18
N PHE A 254 -11.88 28.52 9.12
CA PHE A 254 -10.78 29.38 8.68
C PHE A 254 -10.42 30.43 9.72
N THR A 255 -11.39 31.07 10.39
CA THR A 255 -11.10 32.03 11.46
C THR A 255 -10.51 31.35 12.69
N LEU A 256 -10.92 30.12 13.03
CA LEU A 256 -10.33 29.29 14.09
C LEU A 256 -8.87 28.91 13.74
N ILE A 257 -8.64 28.35 12.56
CA ILE A 257 -7.30 27.99 12.04
C ILE A 257 -6.40 29.23 11.99
N ASN A 258 -6.90 30.37 11.52
CA ASN A 258 -6.15 31.62 11.48
C ASN A 258 -5.85 32.16 12.89
N LYS A 259 -6.75 32.00 13.87
CA LYS A 259 -6.48 32.33 15.28
C LYS A 259 -5.39 31.41 15.87
N PHE A 260 -5.42 30.11 15.60
CA PHE A 260 -4.36 29.18 16.02
C PHE A 260 -3.02 29.45 15.31
N ARG A 261 -3.04 29.73 14.01
CA ARG A 261 -1.84 30.04 13.20
C ARG A 261 -1.24 31.41 13.57
N LYS A 262 -2.07 32.39 13.96
CA LYS A 262 -1.62 33.66 14.56
C LYS A 262 -1.03 33.44 15.96
N LYS A 263 -1.69 32.67 16.85
CA LYS A 263 -1.12 32.31 18.17
C LYS A 263 0.26 31.61 18.07
N ARG A 264 0.48 30.77 17.04
CA ARG A 264 1.79 30.17 16.74
C ARG A 264 2.81 31.14 16.13
N LYS A 265 2.40 32.32 15.64
CA LYS A 265 3.30 33.38 15.11
C LYS A 265 3.55 34.52 16.11
N THR A 266 2.72 34.71 17.13
CA THR A 266 2.86 35.74 18.18
C THR A 266 3.86 35.39 19.30
N SER A 267 4.87 34.56 19.00
CA SER A 267 6.05 34.37 19.86
C SER A 267 7.35 34.47 19.08
N SER A 268 7.38 35.24 17.98
CA SER A 268 8.65 35.66 17.39
C SER A 268 9.30 36.71 18.30
N ASP A 269 10.52 36.43 18.75
CA ASP A 269 11.26 37.25 19.75
C ASP A 269 11.48 38.72 19.35
N ARG A 270 11.18 39.12 18.11
CA ARG A 270 11.25 40.51 17.63
C ARG A 270 10.46 41.50 18.48
N GLU A 271 9.33 41.13 19.08
CA GLU A 271 8.59 42.04 19.98
C GLU A 271 9.20 42.11 21.39
N ARG A 272 9.84 41.02 21.88
CA ARG A 272 10.61 41.05 23.13
C ARG A 272 11.89 41.87 23.00
N ILE A 273 12.52 41.88 21.84
CA ILE A 273 13.72 42.68 21.55
C ILE A 273 13.42 44.19 21.61
N LYS A 274 12.21 44.63 21.23
CA LYS A 274 11.80 46.05 21.31
C LYS A 274 11.37 46.53 22.70
N ARG A 275 11.28 45.66 23.71
CA ARG A 275 10.96 46.04 25.11
C ARG A 275 12.08 45.72 26.12
N LYS A 276 13.33 45.63 25.67
CA LYS A 276 14.48 45.79 26.56
C LYS A 276 14.72 47.27 26.83
N VAL A 277 13.89 47.85 27.70
CA VAL A 277 14.23 49.11 28.38
C VAL A 277 15.46 48.84 29.25
N VAL A 278 16.39 49.80 29.34
CA VAL A 278 17.65 49.61 30.06
C VAL A 278 17.36 49.37 31.55
N PRO A 279 17.82 48.24 32.14
CA PRO A 279 17.66 48.01 33.57
C PRO A 279 18.52 49.02 34.33
N GLY A 280 17.87 49.94 35.04
CA GLY A 280 18.55 51.04 35.77
C GLY A 280 17.80 52.37 35.82
N THR A 281 16.67 52.54 35.10
CA THR A 281 15.88 53.80 35.11
C THR A 281 14.54 53.72 35.87
N GLU A 282 14.26 52.61 36.55
CA GLU A 282 13.08 52.47 37.43
C GLU A 282 13.34 53.07 38.81
N ASN A 283 13.57 54.38 38.89
CA ASN A 283 13.69 55.08 40.17
C ASN A 283 13.27 56.56 40.12
N ARG A 284 11.96 56.82 39.99
CA ARG A 284 11.33 57.88 40.79
C ARG A 284 9.83 57.64 40.96
N LYS A 285 9.44 57.23 42.17
CA LYS A 285 8.08 57.43 42.69
C LYS A 285 7.88 58.94 42.92
N THR A 286 7.42 59.68 41.92
CA THR A 286 6.89 61.02 42.13
C THR A 286 5.60 60.92 42.93
N ARG A 287 5.69 61.23 44.23
CA ARG A 287 4.55 61.30 45.14
C ARG A 287 3.46 62.18 44.54
N SER A 288 2.24 61.65 44.49
CA SER A 288 1.04 62.44 44.23
C SER A 288 0.89 63.52 45.31
N ARG A 289 1.00 64.79 44.91
CA ARG A 289 0.40 65.91 45.65
C ARG A 289 -0.77 66.43 44.83
N ARG A 290 -1.98 66.28 45.38
CA ARG A 290 -3.14 67.08 44.97
C ARG A 290 -2.90 68.51 45.48
N ALA A 291 -2.98 69.48 44.59
CA ALA A 291 -3.32 70.87 44.90
C ALA A 291 -3.98 71.45 43.65
N SER A 292 -4.93 72.35 43.83
CA SER A 292 -5.89 72.79 42.80
C SER A 292 -5.71 74.26 42.42
N LYS A 293 -6.30 74.61 41.27
CA LYS A 293 -6.74 75.94 40.83
C LYS A 293 -5.70 76.91 40.21
N ASP A 294 -6.08 77.34 39.01
CA ASP A 294 -6.18 78.72 38.53
C ASP A 294 -4.96 79.65 38.65
N SER A 295 -4.23 79.81 37.53
CA SER A 295 -3.86 81.13 37.02
C SER A 295 -3.50 81.10 35.52
N ILE A 296 -3.57 82.27 34.89
CA ILE A 296 -3.61 82.50 33.45
C ILE A 296 -2.29 83.16 32.99
N ASP A 297 -1.66 82.56 31.98
CA ASP A 297 -1.04 83.24 30.81
C ASP A 297 0.23 84.13 31.00
N ILE A 298 0.68 84.72 29.88
CA ILE A 298 1.55 85.90 29.73
C ILE A 298 3.07 85.64 29.62
N PHE A 299 3.49 85.39 28.36
CA PHE A 299 4.82 85.64 27.75
C PHE A 299 6.03 84.78 28.27
N ASP A 300 7.12 84.59 27.52
CA ASP A 300 7.62 85.42 26.42
C ASP A 300 8.36 84.67 25.29
N GLU A 301 8.48 85.34 24.14
CA GLU A 301 9.31 84.94 23.01
C GLU A 301 10.81 85.09 23.36
N SER A 302 11.60 84.02 23.31
CA SER A 302 13.06 84.15 23.13
C SER A 302 13.71 82.86 22.65
N PHE A 303 14.89 83.01 22.02
CA PHE A 303 15.77 81.95 21.52
C PHE A 303 15.32 81.16 20.29
N ASN A 304 14.98 81.93 19.25
CA ASN A 304 15.70 81.73 17.97
C ASN A 304 17.22 81.87 18.21
N GLU A 305 18.01 80.80 18.19
CA GLU A 305 19.45 80.89 17.84
C GLU A 305 20.14 79.56 17.48
N SER A 306 20.02 79.16 16.20
CA SER A 306 21.04 78.42 15.40
C SER A 306 21.40 76.94 15.76
N PRO A 307 22.10 76.19 14.87
CA PRO A 307 22.27 76.33 13.41
C PRO A 307 21.81 75.08 12.61
N LYS A 308 21.77 75.19 11.28
CA LYS A 308 21.50 74.08 10.34
C LYS A 308 22.78 73.25 10.09
N GLN A 309 22.72 71.90 10.08
CA GLN A 309 23.46 71.03 9.13
C GLN A 309 23.16 69.50 9.28
N THR A 310 22.54 68.96 8.23
CA THR A 310 22.88 67.75 7.44
C THR A 310 23.73 66.60 8.01
N ILE A 311 23.16 65.38 7.95
CA ILE A 311 23.71 64.06 7.50
C ILE A 311 22.45 63.17 7.31
N GLY A 312 22.29 62.27 6.34
CA GLY A 312 23.17 61.84 5.25
C GLY A 312 22.83 60.40 4.86
N SER A 313 22.26 60.21 3.66
CA SER A 313 22.07 58.94 2.94
C SER A 313 21.37 57.74 3.63
N ASN A 314 20.32 57.24 2.98
CA ASN A 314 20.39 55.84 2.57
C ASN A 314 19.97 55.70 1.10
N LYS A 315 20.88 55.20 0.28
CA LYS A 315 20.72 55.07 -1.18
C LYS A 315 19.82 53.85 -1.48
N ARG A 316 19.16 53.83 -2.65
CA ARG A 316 18.35 52.73 -3.25
C ARG A 316 16.82 52.76 -3.05
N PHE A 317 16.19 53.89 -3.30
CA PHE A 317 14.90 53.87 -4.02
C PHE A 317 14.99 54.85 -5.20
N LYS A 318 15.05 54.33 -6.42
CA LYS A 318 14.71 55.11 -7.62
C LYS A 318 13.18 55.21 -7.64
N GLN A 319 12.64 56.42 -7.70
CA GLN A 319 11.31 56.61 -8.27
C GLN A 319 11.44 56.39 -9.78
N LEU A 320 10.62 55.49 -10.33
CA LEU A 320 10.53 55.27 -11.77
C LEU A 320 9.79 56.46 -12.38
N THR A 321 10.47 57.23 -13.23
CA THR A 321 9.89 58.29 -14.05
C THR A 321 9.38 57.73 -15.38
N ALA A 322 8.45 58.44 -16.03
CA ALA A 322 7.72 57.96 -17.20
C ALA A 322 8.58 57.64 -18.44
N ASP A 323 9.85 58.06 -18.44
CA ASP A 323 10.80 57.83 -19.53
C ASP A 323 11.45 56.42 -19.48
N ASP A 324 11.49 55.76 -18.31
CA ASP A 324 11.97 54.36 -18.17
C ASP A 324 11.01 53.33 -18.84
N LEU A 325 9.91 53.78 -19.47
CA LEU A 325 8.87 52.94 -20.10
C LEU A 325 8.87 53.00 -21.65
N LYS A 326 9.84 53.67 -22.29
CA LYS A 326 9.81 53.95 -23.74
C LYS A 326 11.08 53.54 -24.52
N GLU A 327 11.68 52.39 -24.23
CA GLU A 327 12.83 51.93 -25.04
C GLU A 327 12.90 50.41 -25.25
N LYS A 328 12.01 49.86 -26.11
CA LYS A 328 12.27 48.59 -26.81
C LYS A 328 11.39 48.34 -28.05
N LYS A 329 11.80 48.82 -29.23
CA LYS A 329 11.43 48.27 -30.56
C LYS A 329 12.24 48.93 -31.69
N THR A 330 12.29 48.27 -32.87
CA THR A 330 13.10 48.56 -34.10
C THR A 330 14.61 48.32 -33.91
N THR A 331 15.41 47.77 -34.84
CA THR A 331 15.32 47.42 -36.30
C THR A 331 16.56 46.52 -36.65
N THR A 332 16.64 45.58 -37.62
CA THR A 332 15.69 44.98 -38.60
C THR A 332 16.19 43.62 -39.17
N SER A 333 15.25 42.77 -39.60
CA SER A 333 15.20 41.85 -40.79
C SER A 333 16.46 41.42 -41.61
N ASN A 334 16.61 40.09 -41.85
CA ASN A 334 16.55 39.42 -43.18
C ASN A 334 17.15 37.98 -43.21
N ASP A 335 16.32 37.01 -43.61
CA ASP A 335 16.53 35.96 -44.63
C ASP A 335 17.75 34.98 -44.72
N ILE A 336 17.40 33.69 -44.51
CA ILE A 336 17.69 32.45 -45.30
C ILE A 336 19.13 31.82 -45.29
N PHE A 337 19.11 30.46 -45.26
CA PHE A 337 20.11 29.42 -45.64
C PHE A 337 21.02 28.76 -44.56
N GLU A 338 20.60 27.52 -44.22
CA GLU A 338 21.35 26.24 -44.17
C GLU A 338 22.47 25.85 -43.15
N GLU A 339 22.52 24.51 -43.00
CA GLU A 339 23.58 23.61 -42.53
C GLU A 339 24.02 23.49 -41.03
N GLU A 340 23.51 22.40 -40.43
CA GLU A 340 24.25 21.31 -39.78
C GLU A 340 25.02 21.41 -38.42
N LYS A 341 24.73 20.36 -37.62
CA LYS A 341 25.62 19.56 -36.73
C LYS A 341 25.98 20.03 -35.29
N LYS A 342 25.40 19.25 -34.34
CA LYS A 342 25.97 18.75 -33.06
C LYS A 342 26.17 19.79 -31.93
N SER A 343 25.54 19.64 -30.75
CA SER A 343 25.85 18.53 -29.83
C SER A 343 25.05 18.55 -28.49
N LYS A 344 24.82 17.33 -27.93
CA LYS A 344 24.74 16.91 -26.50
C LYS A 344 24.31 17.97 -25.44
N LYS A 345 23.31 17.73 -24.58
CA LYS A 345 23.21 16.59 -23.62
C LYS A 345 21.76 16.43 -23.11
N GLY A 346 21.27 15.19 -23.05
CA GLY A 346 20.11 14.81 -22.24
C GLY A 346 20.52 14.13 -20.93
N PHE A 347 19.56 14.01 -20.00
CA PHE A 347 19.63 13.11 -18.84
C PHE A 347 18.39 12.23 -18.84
N SER A 348 18.57 10.93 -19.05
CA SER A 348 17.56 9.89 -18.83
C SER A 348 18.21 8.76 -18.06
N PHE A 349 17.59 8.34 -16.96
CA PHE A 349 18.04 7.20 -16.16
C PHE A 349 17.21 5.97 -16.50
N ASN A 350 17.87 4.83 -16.72
CA ASN A 350 17.25 3.52 -16.83
C ASN A 350 18.21 2.48 -16.19
N PRO A 351 17.80 1.66 -15.21
CA PRO A 351 18.69 0.72 -14.53
C PRO A 351 18.44 -0.77 -14.87
N PHE A 352 19.49 -1.60 -14.68
CA PHE A 352 19.56 -3.08 -14.86
C PHE A 352 19.47 -3.57 -16.32
N LYS A 353 20.17 -4.64 -16.76
CA LYS A 353 20.80 -5.83 -16.10
C LYS A 353 22.27 -5.99 -16.55
N LYS A 354 23.21 -6.38 -15.66
CA LYS A 354 23.67 -7.76 -15.29
C LYS A 354 24.57 -8.42 -16.36
N SER A 355 25.84 -8.67 -16.01
CA SER A 355 26.89 -9.22 -16.89
C SER A 355 27.13 -10.72 -16.74
N SER A 356 27.63 -11.35 -17.80
CA SER A 356 28.08 -12.74 -17.85
C SER A 356 29.62 -12.86 -17.83
N ASN A 357 30.11 -14.06 -17.50
CA ASN A 357 31.48 -14.61 -17.59
C ASN A 357 32.42 -13.97 -18.66
N LYS A 358 33.76 -13.94 -18.49
CA LYS A 358 34.63 -15.13 -18.24
C LYS A 358 36.08 -14.75 -17.86
N ASN A 359 36.78 -15.64 -17.13
CA ASN A 359 38.25 -15.81 -16.97
C ASN A 359 39.17 -14.61 -16.62
N GLU A 360 39.93 -14.69 -15.50
CA GLU A 360 41.32 -15.21 -15.53
C GLU A 360 41.90 -15.55 -14.12
N SER A 361 43.15 -16.03 -14.07
CA SER A 361 43.79 -16.76 -12.96
C SER A 361 44.49 -15.86 -11.90
N THR A 362 44.62 -16.21 -10.61
CA THR A 362 45.74 -17.05 -10.09
C THR A 362 45.74 -17.25 -8.55
N LYS A 363 46.25 -18.42 -8.12
CA LYS A 363 47.11 -18.72 -6.93
C LYS A 363 46.67 -18.42 -5.46
N LYS A 364 46.62 -19.52 -4.68
CA LYS A 364 47.11 -19.74 -3.27
C LYS A 364 46.53 -18.83 -2.15
N ALA A 365 46.08 -19.31 -0.98
CA ALA A 365 46.70 -20.32 -0.10
C ALA A 365 45.76 -20.75 1.08
N THR A 366 46.04 -21.92 1.68
CA THR A 366 45.90 -22.31 3.13
C THR A 366 44.78 -21.75 4.03
N LYS A 367 44.22 -22.43 5.05
CA LYS A 367 44.11 -23.81 5.58
C LYS A 367 43.50 -23.62 7.01
N ARG A 368 42.74 -24.60 7.53
CA ARG A 368 42.43 -24.85 8.98
C ARG A 368 41.50 -23.85 9.70
N ASN A 369 40.40 -24.31 10.31
CA ASN A 369 40.22 -24.81 11.71
C ASN A 369 40.38 -23.68 12.76
N THR A 370 39.58 -23.56 13.84
CA THR A 370 38.85 -24.58 14.62
C THR A 370 37.72 -23.97 15.48
N LYS A 371 36.89 -24.83 16.09
CA LYS A 371 35.85 -24.54 17.12
C LYS A 371 36.36 -23.70 18.31
N SER A 372 35.51 -22.86 18.93
CA SER A 372 34.90 -23.15 20.26
C SER A 372 34.23 -21.94 20.97
N ASN A 373 33.13 -22.25 21.67
CA ASN A 373 32.50 -21.62 22.85
C ASN A 373 32.86 -20.18 23.32
N ALA A 374 31.82 -19.35 23.49
CA ALA A 374 31.51 -18.73 24.80
C ALA A 374 30.07 -18.15 24.85
N LYS A 375 29.37 -18.34 25.97
CA LYS A 375 28.15 -17.57 26.31
C LYS A 375 28.55 -16.17 26.80
N THR A 376 27.77 -15.13 26.51
CA THR A 376 27.44 -14.07 27.49
C THR A 376 26.33 -13.12 26.99
N ASN A 377 25.33 -12.89 27.83
CA ASN A 377 24.35 -11.82 27.65
C ASN A 377 25.01 -10.46 27.87
N THR A 378 24.81 -9.50 26.96
CA THR A 378 25.05 -8.07 27.25
C THR A 378 23.95 -7.17 26.69
N LYS A 379 23.22 -6.51 27.58
CA LYS A 379 22.28 -5.43 27.26
C LYS A 379 23.07 -4.25 26.66
N ARG A 380 22.69 -3.77 25.48
CA ARG A 380 23.28 -2.54 24.89
C ARG A 380 22.72 -1.30 25.58
N ASN A 381 23.49 -0.71 26.48
CA ASN A 381 23.22 0.62 27.02
C ASN A 381 23.58 1.70 25.99
N ALA A 382 22.62 2.56 25.64
CA ALA A 382 22.88 3.71 24.78
C ALA A 382 23.49 4.89 25.59
N PRO A 383 24.57 5.54 25.10
CA PRO A 383 25.21 6.63 25.83
C PRO A 383 24.40 7.94 25.75
N ARG A 384 23.99 8.48 26.90
CA ARG A 384 23.37 9.81 27.01
C ARG A 384 24.42 10.92 26.94
N VAL A 385 24.53 11.58 25.79
CA VAL A 385 25.34 12.81 25.64
C VAL A 385 24.55 14.01 26.20
N ARG A 386 25.09 14.68 27.23
CA ARG A 386 24.63 16.01 27.68
C ARG A 386 25.59 17.09 27.17
N PRO A 387 25.13 18.12 26.45
CA PRO A 387 25.96 19.28 26.14
C PRO A 387 26.24 20.12 27.40
N LYS A 388 27.46 20.66 27.50
CA LYS A 388 27.93 21.49 28.62
C LYS A 388 27.31 22.90 28.56
N ARG A 389 27.07 23.50 29.73
CA ARG A 389 26.81 24.95 29.87
C ARG A 389 28.05 25.75 29.43
N LYS A 390 27.79 26.91 28.82
CA LYS A 390 28.58 28.14 28.99
C LYS A 390 27.68 29.14 29.69
#